data_AF-A0A0K8TV22-F1
#
_entry.id   AF-A0A0K8TV22-F1
#
_cell.length_a   1.000
_cell.length_b   1.000
_cell.length_c   1.000
_cell.angle_alpha   90.00
_cell.angle_beta   90.00
_cell.angle_gamma   90.00
#
_symmetry.space_group_name_H-M   'P 1'
#
loop_
_entity.id
_entity.type
_entity.pdbx_description
1 polymer ?
#
loop_
_entity_poly.entity_id
_entity_poly.type
_entity_poly.pdbx_seq_one_letter_code
_entity_poly.pdbx_strand_id
1 'polypeptide(L)'
;YGRDDSLYPKNPRLRALVDARLHFDLGTLYLRYFNLYIPMLFRGEEYNEEQAAKFDEALGWLDTMLDGKAFVAGDNMTIADISMIVTLSNIDAFGYDYSKHENVAKWFERT
;
A
#
# COMPACT_ATOMS: atom_id res chain seq x y z
N TYR A 1 -14.84 24.24 -7.72
CA TYR A 1 -14.57 23.06 -6.88
C TYR A 1 -15.39 21.88 -7.39
N GLY A 2 -14.86 20.76 -7.90
CA GLY A 2 -13.69 20.49 -8.74
C GLY A 2 -14.23 19.69 -9.95
N ARG A 3 -13.72 19.96 -11.17
CA ARG A 3 -14.27 19.37 -12.41
C ARG A 3 -13.77 17.95 -12.69
N ASP A 4 -12.78 17.50 -11.92
CA ASP A 4 -12.10 16.22 -12.10
C ASP A 4 -12.36 15.33 -10.89
N ASP A 5 -13.09 14.23 -11.11
CA ASP A 5 -13.36 13.19 -10.13
C ASP A 5 -12.49 11.93 -10.35
N SER A 6 -11.43 12.03 -11.15
CA SER A 6 -10.51 10.91 -11.44
C SER A 6 -9.89 10.28 -10.18
N LEU A 7 -9.46 11.10 -9.22
CA LEU A 7 -8.86 10.63 -7.97
C LEU A 7 -9.83 9.90 -7.05
N TYR A 8 -11.13 10.23 -7.13
CA TYR A 8 -12.17 9.59 -6.33
C TYR A 8 -13.50 9.53 -7.10
N PRO A 9 -13.65 8.57 -8.03
CA PRO A 9 -14.72 8.52 -9.01
C PRO A 9 -16.11 8.57 -8.37
N LYS A 10 -17.08 9.23 -9.01
CA LYS A 10 -18.49 9.19 -8.57
C LYS A 10 -19.22 7.92 -8.97
N ASN A 11 -18.70 7.18 -9.96
CA ASN A 11 -19.28 5.91 -10.35
C ASN A 11 -19.26 4.94 -9.14
N PRO A 12 -20.40 4.39 -8.71
CA PRO A 12 -20.48 3.59 -7.49
C PRO A 12 -19.55 2.37 -7.48
N ARG A 13 -19.34 1.71 -8.63
CA ARG A 13 -18.48 0.52 -8.71
C ARG A 13 -17.00 0.88 -8.60
N LEU A 14 -16.58 1.92 -9.30
CA LEU A 14 -15.20 2.41 -9.22
C LEU A 14 -14.89 2.93 -7.81
N ARG A 15 -15.81 3.70 -7.23
CA ARG A 15 -15.68 4.19 -5.86
C ARG A 15 -15.57 3.06 -4.84
N ALA A 16 -16.43 2.05 -4.95
CA ALA A 16 -16.38 0.90 -4.05
C ALA A 16 -15.03 0.17 -4.12
N LEU A 17 -14.40 0.12 -5.30
CA LEU A 17 -13.06 -0.45 -5.43
C LEU A 17 -12.00 0.41 -4.73
N VAL A 18 -12.02 1.74 -4.92
CA VAL A 18 -11.13 2.66 -4.21
C VAL A 18 -11.32 2.55 -2.70
N ASP A 19 -12.58 2.52 -2.23
CA ASP A 19 -12.90 2.35 -0.81
C ASP A 19 -12.37 1.01 -0.28
N ALA A 20 -12.52 -0.09 -1.03
CA ALA A 20 -11.98 -1.38 -0.63
C ALA A 20 -10.44 -1.37 -0.49
N ARG A 21 -9.73 -0.61 -1.35
CA ARG A 21 -8.28 -0.42 -1.23
C ARG A 21 -7.88 0.43 -0.03
N LEU A 22 -8.64 1.49 0.27
CA LEU A 22 -8.42 2.29 1.48
C LEU A 22 -8.66 1.50 2.76
N HIS A 23 -9.67 0.64 2.80
CA HIS A 23 -9.91 -0.25 3.95
C HIS A 23 -8.81 -1.30 4.09
N PHE A 24 -8.30 -1.83 2.97
CA PHE A 24 -7.14 -2.70 2.98
C PHE A 24 -5.90 -1.97 3.51
N ASP A 25 -5.66 -0.73 3.09
CA ASP A 25 -4.54 0.06 3.59
C ASP A 25 -4.62 0.24 5.11
N LEU A 26 -5.74 0.79 5.60
CA LEU A 26 -5.94 1.07 7.03
C LEU A 26 -5.91 -0.20 7.89
N GLY A 27 -6.67 -1.23 7.50
CA GLY A 27 -6.91 -2.41 8.32
C GLY A 27 -5.85 -3.51 8.19
N THR A 28 -5.05 -3.47 7.12
CA THR A 28 -4.10 -4.54 6.79
C THR A 28 -2.71 -4.00 6.56
N LEU A 29 -2.48 -3.21 5.51
CA LEU A 29 -1.12 -2.82 5.11
C LEU A 29 -0.47 -1.91 6.15
N TYR A 30 -1.10 -0.77 6.45
CA TYR A 30 -0.60 0.20 7.41
C TYR A 30 -0.56 -0.37 8.83
N LEU A 31 -1.57 -1.15 9.24
CA LEU A 31 -1.58 -1.79 10.55
C LEU A 31 -0.39 -2.76 10.73
N ARG A 32 -0.08 -3.57 9.72
CA ARG A 32 1.06 -4.50 9.78
C ARG A 32 2.40 -3.78 9.70
N TYR A 33 2.50 -2.72 8.90
CA TYR A 33 3.64 -1.79 8.91
C TYR A 33 3.85 -1.20 10.31
N PHE A 34 2.79 -0.68 10.93
CA PHE A 34 2.81 -0.05 12.24
C PHE A 34 3.29 -1.04 13.31
N ASN A 35 2.76 -2.27 13.31
CA ASN A 35 3.14 -3.30 14.26
C ASN A 35 4.61 -3.75 14.13
N LEU A 36 5.18 -3.69 12.93
CA LEU A 36 6.59 -3.99 12.69
C LEU A 36 7.49 -2.83 13.12
N TYR A 37 7.23 -1.62 12.62
CA TYR A 37 8.19 -0.51 12.73
C TYR A 37 8.05 0.34 14.00
N ILE A 38 6.85 0.51 14.56
CA ILE A 38 6.70 1.39 15.73
C ILE A 38 7.47 0.91 16.96
N PRO A 39 7.46 -0.40 17.30
CA PRO A 39 8.28 -0.91 18.39
C PRO A 39 9.77 -0.66 18.15
N MET A 40 10.26 -0.87 16.92
CA MET A 40 11.65 -0.63 16.56
C MET A 40 12.03 0.86 16.66
N LEU A 41 11.26 1.74 16.03
CA LEU A 41 11.58 3.17 15.91
C LEU A 41 11.44 3.93 17.23
N PHE A 42 10.45 3.59 18.06
CA PHE A 42 10.09 4.40 19.24
C PHE A 42 10.34 3.72 20.58
N ARG A 43 10.56 2.40 20.59
CA ARG A 43 10.84 1.63 21.82
C ARG A 43 12.21 0.97 21.82
N GLY A 44 12.93 1.01 20.68
CA GLY A 44 14.25 0.37 20.54
C GLY A 44 14.19 -1.15 20.59
N GLU A 45 13.03 -1.73 20.26
CA GLU A 45 12.87 -3.18 20.16
C GLU A 45 13.59 -3.73 18.91
N GLU A 46 14.00 -4.99 18.96
CA GLU A 46 14.63 -5.66 17.82
C GLU A 46 13.62 -5.97 16.69
N TYR A 47 14.14 -6.30 15.51
CA TYR A 47 13.32 -6.69 14.37
C TYR A 47 12.51 -7.96 14.66
N ASN A 48 11.20 -7.89 14.46
CA ASN A 48 10.30 -9.01 14.74
C ASN A 48 9.95 -9.76 13.45
N GLU A 49 10.54 -10.95 13.28
CA GLU A 49 10.33 -11.83 12.12
C GLU A 49 8.87 -12.24 11.90
N GLU A 50 8.09 -12.41 12.98
CA GLU A 50 6.67 -12.77 12.85
C GLU A 50 5.85 -11.60 12.29
N GLN A 51 6.10 -10.38 12.76
CA GLN A 51 5.45 -9.18 12.23
C GLN A 51 5.93 -8.86 10.82
N ALA A 52 7.20 -9.13 10.52
CA ALA A 52 7.76 -9.01 9.19
C ALA A 52 7.08 -9.96 8.20
N ALA A 53 6.90 -11.24 8.55
CA ALA A 53 6.20 -12.21 7.72
C ALA A 53 4.74 -11.80 7.46
N LYS A 54 4.06 -11.24 8.48
CA LYS A 54 2.71 -10.69 8.30
C LYS A 54 2.73 -9.48 7.36
N PHE A 55 3.64 -8.54 7.55
CA PHE A 55 3.73 -7.39 6.67
C PHE A 55 4.04 -7.79 5.22
N ASP A 56 4.94 -8.75 5.04
CA ASP A 56 5.29 -9.32 3.75
C ASP A 56 4.11 -10.03 3.05
N GLU A 57 3.28 -10.76 3.80
CA GLU A 57 2.04 -11.33 3.28
C GLU A 57 1.09 -10.22 2.75
N ALA A 58 1.02 -9.08 3.44
CA ALA A 58 0.22 -7.95 2.97
C ALA A 58 0.79 -7.32 1.69
N LEU A 59 2.11 -7.25 1.56
CA LEU A 59 2.75 -6.84 0.29
C LEU A 59 2.44 -7.83 -0.83
N GLY A 60 2.40 -9.13 -0.56
CA GLY A 60 1.99 -10.14 -1.55
C GLY A 60 0.53 -9.98 -2.00
N TRP A 61 -0.37 -9.61 -1.09
CA TRP A 61 -1.75 -9.27 -1.46
C TRP A 61 -1.82 -7.99 -2.30
N LEU A 62 -1.05 -6.96 -1.96
CA LEU A 62 -0.94 -5.74 -2.76
C LEU A 62 -0.40 -6.03 -4.16
N ASP A 63 0.62 -6.86 -4.27
CA ASP A 63 1.20 -7.30 -5.54
C ASP A 63 0.14 -7.96 -6.43
N THR A 64 -0.67 -8.85 -5.83
CA THR A 64 -1.79 -9.50 -6.51
C THR A 64 -2.87 -8.48 -6.92
N MET A 65 -3.14 -7.45 -6.11
CA MET A 65 -4.11 -6.41 -6.46
C MET A 65 -3.68 -5.56 -7.67
N LEU A 66 -2.37 -5.42 -7.86
CA LEU A 66 -1.72 -4.71 -8.96
C LEU A 66 -1.53 -5.57 -10.21
N ASP A 67 -1.77 -6.88 -10.15
CA ASP A 67 -1.64 -7.76 -11.30
C ASP A 67 -2.52 -7.29 -12.48
N GLY A 68 -1.88 -7.09 -13.63
CA GLY A 68 -2.49 -6.56 -14.85
C GLY A 68 -2.99 -5.11 -14.77
N LYS A 69 -2.64 -4.33 -13.73
CA LYS A 69 -3.14 -2.95 -13.52
C LYS A 69 -2.01 -1.95 -13.30
N ALA A 70 -2.25 -0.70 -13.68
CA ALA A 70 -1.29 0.38 -13.47
C ALA A 70 -1.30 0.92 -12.03
N PHE A 71 -2.46 0.93 -11.38
CA PHE A 71 -2.73 1.51 -10.06
C PHE A 71 -3.62 0.58 -9.22
N VAL A 72 -3.65 0.77 -7.90
CA VAL A 72 -4.27 -0.21 -6.98
C VAL A 72 -5.78 -0.40 -7.19
N ALA A 73 -6.44 0.60 -7.77
CA ALA A 73 -7.88 0.59 -8.06
C ALA A 73 -8.21 0.54 -9.58
N GLY A 74 -7.22 0.35 -10.46
CA GLY A 74 -7.45 0.27 -11.91
C GLY A 74 -6.34 0.94 -12.74
N ASP A 75 -6.74 1.60 -13.82
CA ASP A 75 -5.80 2.19 -14.78
C ASP A 75 -5.44 3.65 -14.51
N ASN A 76 -6.15 4.30 -13.59
CA ASN A 76 -5.90 5.68 -13.19
C ASN A 76 -5.51 5.75 -11.72
N MET A 77 -4.61 6.68 -11.39
CA MET A 77 -4.24 6.97 -10.01
C MET A 77 -5.46 7.46 -9.22
N THR A 78 -5.57 7.02 -7.97
CA THR A 78 -6.64 7.40 -7.05
C THR A 78 -6.09 7.77 -5.67
N ILE A 79 -6.96 8.24 -4.78
CA ILE A 79 -6.59 8.47 -3.38
C ILE A 79 -6.11 7.20 -2.65
N ALA A 80 -6.43 6.01 -3.15
CA ALA A 80 -5.89 4.77 -2.60
C ALA A 80 -4.39 4.62 -2.88
N ASP A 81 -3.93 4.97 -4.09
CA ASP A 81 -2.51 4.96 -4.43
C ASP A 81 -1.73 5.94 -3.55
N ILE A 82 -2.27 7.16 -3.38
CA ILE A 82 -1.67 8.22 -2.54
C ILE A 82 -1.55 7.77 -1.07
N SER A 83 -2.53 7.03 -0.54
CA SER A 83 -2.48 6.52 0.83
C SER A 83 -1.39 5.46 0.99
N MET A 84 -1.37 4.49 0.08
CA MET A 84 -0.50 3.33 0.17
C MET A 84 0.96 3.65 -0.16
N ILE A 85 1.22 4.65 -1.03
CA ILE A 85 2.59 5.03 -1.42
C ILE A 85 3.37 5.60 -0.24
N VAL A 86 2.70 6.22 0.73
CA VAL A 86 3.33 6.71 1.96
C VAL A 86 3.92 5.55 2.76
N THR A 87 3.18 4.44 2.89
CA THR A 87 3.69 3.24 3.56
C THR A 87 4.90 2.67 2.81
N LEU A 88 4.84 2.57 1.48
CA LEU A 88 5.96 2.06 0.68
C LEU A 88 7.20 2.97 0.76
N SER A 89 7.00 4.29 0.70
CA SER A 89 8.09 5.28 0.81
C SER A 89 8.82 5.17 2.15
N ASN A 90 8.09 4.91 3.24
CA ASN A 90 8.70 4.72 4.55
C ASN A 90 9.56 3.45 4.59
N ILE A 91 9.04 2.32 4.12
CA ILE A 91 9.81 1.06 4.18
C ILE A 91 11.01 1.07 3.25
N ASP A 92 10.91 1.76 2.10
CA ASP A 92 12.03 1.99 1.20
C ASP A 92 13.14 2.80 1.87
N ALA A 93 12.77 3.91 2.53
CA ALA A 93 13.71 4.72 3.32
C ALA A 93 14.33 3.94 4.49
N PHE A 94 13.64 2.93 5.03
CA PHE A 94 14.16 2.04 6.08
C PHE A 94 14.98 0.86 5.53
N GLY A 95 15.09 0.72 4.21
CA GLY A 95 15.87 -0.34 3.57
C GLY A 95 15.19 -1.72 3.58
N TYR A 96 13.85 -1.77 3.66
CA TYR A 96 13.10 -3.01 3.54
C TYR A 96 13.13 -3.52 2.10
N ASP A 97 13.52 -4.79 1.91
CA ASP A 97 13.52 -5.40 0.59
C ASP A 97 12.13 -5.92 0.20
N TYR A 98 11.47 -5.21 -0.71
CA TYR A 98 10.22 -5.62 -1.34
C TYR A 98 10.40 -6.05 -2.82
N SER A 99 11.63 -6.24 -3.29
CA SER A 99 11.95 -6.52 -4.70
C SER A 99 11.32 -7.80 -5.26
N LYS A 100 11.02 -8.78 -4.39
CA LYS A 100 10.31 -10.00 -4.77
C LYS A 100 8.85 -9.78 -5.18
N HIS A 101 8.27 -8.63 -4.81
CA HIS A 101 6.93 -8.20 -5.19
C HIS A 101 7.03 -7.28 -6.40
N GLU A 102 7.21 -7.86 -7.59
CA GLU A 102 7.55 -7.11 -8.81
C GLU A 102 6.53 -6.06 -9.21
N ASN A 103 5.24 -6.31 -9.01
CA ASN A 103 4.19 -5.36 -9.37
C ASN A 103 4.20 -4.18 -8.40
N VAL A 104 4.46 -4.44 -7.12
CA VAL A 104 4.66 -3.39 -6.11
C VAL A 104 5.85 -2.51 -6.48
N ALA A 105 6.99 -3.10 -6.82
CA ALA A 105 8.18 -2.33 -7.22
C ALA A 105 7.93 -1.48 -8.48
N LYS A 106 7.29 -2.04 -9.51
CA LYS A 106 6.93 -1.30 -10.74
C LYS A 106 5.90 -0.20 -10.48
N TRP A 107 4.97 -0.42 -9.56
CA TRP A 107 3.96 0.57 -9.16
C TRP A 107 4.57 1.70 -8.32
N PHE A 108 5.54 1.39 -7.44
CA PHE A 108 6.25 2.37 -6.63
C PHE A 108 6.98 3.39 -7.50
N GLU A 109 7.78 2.94 -8.47
CA GLU A 109 8.49 3.82 -9.42
C GLU A 109 7.57 4.66 -10.31
N ARG A 110 6.31 4.23 -10.48
CA ARG A 110 5.33 4.92 -11.31
C ARG A 110 4.58 6.01 -10.54
N THR A 111 4.38 5.82 -9.24
CA THR A 111 3.46 6.59 -8.39
C THR A 111 4.17 7.76 -7.75
#